data_AF-A0A9W8N0P8-F1
#
_entry.id   AF-A0A9W8N0P8-F1
#
_cell.length_a   1.000
_cell.length_b   1.000
_cell.length_c   1.000
_cell.angle_alpha   90.00
_cell.angle_beta   90.00
_cell.angle_gamma   90.00
#
_symmetry.space_group_name_H-M   'P 1'
#
loop_
_entity.id
_entity.type
_entity.pdbx_description
1 polymer ?
#
loop_
_entity_poly.entity_id
_entity_poly.type
_entity_poly.pdbx_seq_one_letter_code
_entity_poly.pdbx_strand_id
1 'polypeptide(L)'
;MLGSTIPISILGAKYAMSVEPFWTPIQYIPIVGMLCGATISGIVVAVNYILKELQVNKDKVEIYLAFGASRMEACRPLAVQALRLALTPPINSMSVLGIIAIPGMMTGAILGGSSVQQAARLQMIIMFMITASTTLASVFTTFAAFAVTVDHHHRIRSDRIEQPDRGWLSVTQSSWKWSHQSVRRYLLTWGWKDGARNNGREARINETTRLLG
;
A
#
# COMPACT_ATOMS: atom_id res chain seq x y z
N MET A 1 -10.47 -5.11 4.77
CA MET A 1 -9.07 -5.55 4.62
C MET A 1 -8.93 -7.07 4.67
N LEU A 2 -9.10 -7.73 5.82
CA LEU A 2 -8.94 -9.20 5.88
C LEU A 2 -9.91 -9.95 4.96
N GLY A 3 -11.18 -9.52 4.92
CA GLY A 3 -12.20 -10.12 4.03
C GLY A 3 -11.93 -9.96 2.53
N SER A 4 -11.08 -9.01 2.12
CA SER A 4 -10.71 -8.81 0.71
C SER A 4 -9.34 -9.39 0.38
N THR A 5 -8.34 -9.16 1.25
CA THR A 5 -6.95 -9.56 1.01
C THR A 5 -6.76 -11.08 1.12
N ILE A 6 -7.48 -11.76 2.02
CA ILE A 6 -7.39 -13.22 2.19
C ILE A 6 -7.85 -13.98 0.92
N PRO A 7 -9.06 -13.76 0.38
CA PRO A 7 -9.49 -14.48 -0.82
C PRO A 7 -8.62 -14.16 -2.04
N ILE A 8 -8.13 -12.93 -2.17
CA ILE A 8 -7.27 -12.53 -3.29
C ILE A 8 -5.87 -13.15 -3.16
N SER A 9 -5.33 -13.23 -1.94
CA SER A 9 -4.07 -13.94 -1.70
C SER A 9 -4.20 -15.43 -2.00
N ILE A 10 -5.33 -16.06 -1.64
CA ILE A 10 -5.58 -17.48 -1.93
C ILE A 10 -5.75 -17.72 -3.43
N LEU A 11 -6.55 -16.90 -4.12
CA LEU A 11 -6.75 -17.00 -5.57
C LEU A 11 -5.46 -16.70 -6.34
N GLY A 12 -4.72 -15.67 -5.93
CA GLY A 12 -3.43 -15.30 -6.53
C GLY A 12 -2.36 -16.36 -6.34
N ALA A 13 -2.25 -16.95 -5.14
CA ALA A 13 -1.32 -18.04 -4.89
C ALA A 13 -1.65 -19.30 -5.71
N LYS A 14 -2.94 -19.63 -5.85
CA LYS A 14 -3.39 -20.81 -6.59
C LYS A 14 -3.32 -20.66 -8.11
N TYR A 15 -3.77 -19.52 -8.64
CA TYR A 15 -3.90 -19.31 -10.10
C TYR A 15 -2.74 -18.55 -10.72
N ALA A 16 -2.13 -17.60 -10.00
CA ALA A 16 -1.18 -16.69 -10.62
C ALA A 16 0.27 -17.17 -10.49
N MET A 17 0.64 -17.81 -9.38
CA MET A 17 2.01 -18.26 -9.18
C MET A 17 2.32 -19.60 -9.89
N SER A 18 1.36 -20.51 -10.07
CA SER A 18 1.62 -21.89 -10.56
C SER A 18 2.88 -22.51 -9.94
N VAL A 19 3.22 -22.12 -8.70
CA VAL A 19 4.36 -22.65 -7.96
C VAL A 19 3.84 -23.84 -7.18
N GLU A 20 4.18 -25.04 -7.63
CA GLU A 20 4.11 -26.24 -6.81
C GLU A 20 5.40 -26.29 -5.99
N PRO A 21 5.40 -26.12 -4.65
CA PRO A 21 4.30 -25.87 -3.71
C PRO A 21 4.13 -24.38 -3.33
N PHE A 22 2.87 -23.94 -3.19
CA PHE A 22 2.49 -22.55 -2.88
C PHE A 22 2.94 -22.02 -1.50
N TRP A 23 3.50 -22.88 -0.64
CA TRP A 23 3.95 -22.57 0.72
C TRP A 23 5.47 -22.34 0.85
N THR A 24 6.23 -22.14 -0.23
CA THR A 24 7.66 -21.81 -0.08
C THR A 24 7.81 -20.52 0.75
N PRO A 25 8.33 -20.59 1.99
CA PRO A 25 8.23 -19.46 2.94
C PRO A 25 8.95 -18.22 2.44
N ILE A 26 10.04 -18.43 1.70
CA ILE A 26 10.91 -17.39 1.16
C ILE A 26 10.20 -16.46 0.16
N GLN A 27 9.17 -16.96 -0.55
CA GLN A 27 8.39 -16.17 -1.52
C GLN A 27 7.08 -15.68 -0.92
N TYR A 28 6.42 -16.50 -0.10
CA TYR A 28 5.09 -16.22 0.41
C TYR A 28 5.08 -15.07 1.43
N ILE A 29 6.04 -15.04 2.37
CA ILE A 29 6.09 -14.04 3.44
C ILE A 29 6.20 -12.61 2.87
N PRO A 30 7.13 -12.30 1.94
CA PRO A 30 7.21 -10.98 1.33
C PRO A 30 5.96 -10.60 0.54
N ILE A 31 5.38 -11.52 -0.22
CA ILE A 31 4.21 -11.25 -1.07
C ILE A 31 3.01 -10.84 -0.20
N VAL A 32 2.72 -11.59 0.86
CA VAL A 32 1.63 -11.25 1.79
C VAL A 32 1.90 -9.92 2.49
N GLY A 33 3.15 -9.67 2.90
CA GLY A 33 3.54 -8.38 3.49
C GLY A 33 3.28 -7.20 2.55
N MET A 34 3.64 -7.33 1.26
CA MET A 34 3.42 -6.30 0.25
C MET A 34 1.94 -6.08 -0.05
N LEU A 35 1.17 -7.17 -0.18
CA LEU A 35 -0.28 -7.12 -0.37
C LEU A 35 -0.95 -6.36 0.78
N CYS A 36 -0.65 -6.74 2.02
CA CYS A 36 -1.18 -6.07 3.20
C CYS A 36 -0.76 -4.59 3.26
N GLY A 37 0.54 -4.30 3.05
CA GLY A 37 1.06 -2.94 3.12
C GLY A 37 0.41 -1.99 2.11
N ALA A 38 0.34 -2.39 0.85
CA ALA A 38 -0.30 -1.59 -0.20
C ALA A 38 -1.81 -1.42 0.05
N THR A 39 -2.47 -2.49 0.50
CA THR A 39 -3.91 -2.46 0.80
C THR A 39 -4.22 -1.53 1.98
N ILE A 40 -3.42 -1.55 3.05
CA ILE A 40 -3.57 -0.64 4.20
C ILE A 40 -3.44 0.80 3.75
N SER A 41 -2.42 1.11 2.95
CA SER A 41 -2.21 2.47 2.46
C SER A 41 -3.41 2.98 1.66
N GLY A 42 -3.94 2.16 0.74
CA GLY A 42 -5.14 2.50 -0.03
C GLY A 42 -6.39 2.69 0.84
N ILE A 43 -6.59 1.83 1.86
CA ILE A 43 -7.69 1.97 2.83
C ILE A 43 -7.58 3.29 3.59
N VAL A 44 -6.41 3.61 4.13
CA VAL A 44 -6.19 4.81 4.93
C VAL A 44 -6.50 6.06 4.10
N VAL A 45 -6.07 6.10 2.83
CA VAL A 45 -6.37 7.20 1.92
C VAL A 45 -7.88 7.33 1.68
N ALA A 46 -8.57 6.22 1.37
CA ALA A 46 -10.01 6.23 1.12
C ALA A 46 -10.81 6.71 2.35
N VAL A 47 -10.49 6.19 3.54
CA VAL A 47 -11.18 6.55 4.79
C VAL A 47 -10.92 8.00 5.16
N ASN A 48 -9.66 8.46 5.14
CA ASN A 48 -9.33 9.84 5.46
C ASN A 48 -10.02 10.82 4.52
N TYR A 49 -10.10 10.50 3.24
CA TYR A 49 -10.80 11.32 2.27
C TYR A 49 -12.31 11.39 2.59
N ILE A 50 -12.97 10.25 2.81
CA ILE A 50 -14.41 10.21 3.14
C ILE A 50 -14.70 11.02 4.42
N LEU A 51 -13.91 10.81 5.49
CA LEU A 51 -14.09 11.53 6.74
C LEU A 51 -13.91 13.04 6.57
N LYS A 52 -12.85 13.46 5.86
CA LYS A 52 -12.58 14.87 5.60
C LYS A 52 -13.68 15.51 4.76
N GLU A 53 -14.13 14.85 3.70
CA GLU A 53 -15.18 15.39 2.84
C GLU A 53 -16.53 15.48 3.53
N LEU A 54 -16.86 14.51 4.40
CA LEU A 54 -18.09 14.57 5.19
C LEU A 54 -18.07 15.68 6.25
N GLN A 55 -16.89 16.11 6.70
CA GLN A 55 -16.74 17.28 7.57
C GLN A 55 -16.87 18.59 6.79
N VAL A 56 -16.18 18.71 5.66
CA VAL A 56 -16.13 19.96 4.88
C VAL A 56 -17.44 20.21 4.14
N ASN A 57 -18.06 19.17 3.57
CA ASN A 57 -19.25 19.27 2.73
C ASN A 57 -20.52 18.77 3.45
N LYS A 58 -20.54 18.80 4.79
CA LYS A 58 -21.68 18.36 5.61
C LYS A 58 -23.00 19.00 5.15
N ASP A 59 -22.99 20.31 4.96
CA ASP A 59 -24.18 21.09 4.56
C ASP A 59 -24.75 20.61 3.21
N LYS A 60 -23.87 20.28 2.26
CA LYS A 60 -24.30 19.78 0.94
C LYS A 60 -24.98 18.42 1.07
N VAL A 61 -24.40 17.51 1.86
CA VAL A 61 -24.97 16.18 2.09
C VAL A 61 -26.32 16.29 2.79
N GLU A 62 -26.45 17.18 3.77
CA GLU A 62 -27.73 17.44 4.46
C GLU A 62 -28.79 18.01 3.52
N ILE A 63 -28.42 18.92 2.62
CA ILE A 63 -29.32 19.44 1.57
C ILE A 63 -29.81 18.29 0.68
N TYR A 64 -28.93 17.44 0.17
CA TYR A 64 -29.35 16.30 -0.67
C TYR A 64 -30.33 15.37 0.06
N LEU A 65 -30.10 15.12 1.36
CA LEU A 65 -31.01 14.33 2.18
C LEU A 65 -32.35 15.04 2.41
N ALA A 66 -32.36 16.36 2.57
CA ALA A 66 -33.59 17.16 2.72
C ALA A 66 -34.43 17.19 1.43
N PHE A 67 -33.80 17.11 0.26
CA PHE A 67 -34.46 16.96 -1.03
C PHE A 67 -34.95 15.51 -1.31
N GLY A 68 -34.78 14.59 -0.35
CA GLY A 68 -35.27 13.21 -0.44
C GLY A 68 -34.32 12.23 -1.13
N ALA A 69 -33.06 12.61 -1.40
CA ALA A 69 -32.08 11.69 -1.97
C ALA A 69 -31.76 10.54 -1.01
N SER A 70 -31.56 9.34 -1.56
CA SER A 70 -31.11 8.21 -0.76
C SER A 70 -29.65 8.42 -0.31
N ARG A 71 -29.27 7.79 0.80
CA ARG A 71 -27.90 7.83 1.36
C ARG A 71 -26.84 7.45 0.33
N MET A 72 -27.16 6.46 -0.49
CA MET A 72 -26.26 5.95 -1.52
C MET A 72 -26.11 6.96 -2.67
N GLU A 73 -27.15 7.70 -3.02
CA GLU A 73 -27.08 8.75 -4.03
C GLU A 73 -26.29 9.97 -3.53
N ALA A 74 -26.53 10.42 -2.30
CA ALA A 74 -25.80 11.54 -1.71
C ALA A 74 -24.30 11.22 -1.53
N CYS A 75 -23.95 9.97 -1.21
CA CYS A 75 -22.56 9.54 -0.99
C CYS A 75 -21.84 9.01 -2.24
N ARG A 76 -22.55 8.77 -3.36
CA ARG A 76 -21.96 8.28 -4.61
C ARG A 76 -20.77 9.10 -5.11
N PRO A 77 -20.83 10.45 -5.21
CA PRO A 77 -19.70 11.24 -5.70
C PRO A 77 -18.48 11.19 -4.77
N LEU A 78 -18.71 11.05 -3.46
CA LEU A 78 -17.67 10.89 -2.46
C LEU A 78 -16.98 9.52 -2.59
N ALA A 79 -17.77 8.47 -2.78
CA ALA A 79 -17.28 7.09 -2.96
C ALA A 79 -16.33 6.98 -4.16
N VAL A 80 -16.73 7.54 -5.30
CA VAL A 80 -15.95 7.49 -6.55
C VAL A 80 -14.63 8.23 -6.40
N GLN A 81 -14.63 9.40 -5.75
CA GLN A 81 -13.40 10.16 -5.52
C GLN A 81 -12.47 9.47 -4.52
N ALA A 82 -13.01 8.91 -3.43
CA ALA A 82 -12.24 8.12 -2.46
C ALA A 82 -11.53 6.95 -3.13
N LEU A 83 -12.25 6.20 -3.97
CA LEU A 83 -11.72 5.06 -4.70
C LEU A 83 -10.66 5.48 -5.72
N ARG A 84 -10.89 6.57 -6.46
CA ARG A 84 -9.90 7.13 -7.39
C ARG A 84 -8.61 7.47 -6.65
N LEU A 85 -8.68 8.19 -5.54
CA LEU A 85 -7.50 8.57 -4.75
C LEU A 85 -6.75 7.35 -4.21
N ALA A 86 -7.46 6.32 -3.76
CA ALA A 86 -6.84 5.08 -3.27
C ALA A 86 -6.18 4.24 -4.38
N LEU A 87 -6.69 4.30 -5.62
CA LEU A 87 -6.22 3.47 -6.73
C LEU A 87 -5.19 4.16 -7.64
N THR A 88 -5.07 5.48 -7.59
CA THR A 88 -4.05 6.21 -8.37
C THR A 88 -2.62 5.69 -8.13
N PRO A 89 -2.15 5.47 -6.88
CA PRO A 89 -0.78 4.99 -6.65
C PRO A 89 -0.45 3.62 -7.28
N PRO A 90 -1.25 2.55 -7.09
CA PRO A 90 -0.95 1.25 -7.71
C PRO A 90 -1.05 1.29 -9.24
N ILE A 91 -2.00 2.04 -9.80
CA ILE A 91 -2.14 2.19 -11.26
C ILE A 91 -0.92 2.90 -11.87
N ASN A 92 -0.47 4.00 -11.24
CA ASN A 92 0.73 4.70 -11.69
C ASN A 92 1.97 3.80 -11.62
N SER A 93 2.09 3.02 -10.54
CA SER A 93 3.19 2.07 -10.38
C SER A 93 3.17 0.97 -11.45
N MET A 94 2.00 0.43 -11.79
CA MET A 94 1.85 -0.55 -12.87
C MET A 94 2.24 0.03 -14.24
N SER A 95 1.85 1.28 -14.50
CA SER A 95 2.18 1.95 -15.77
C SER A 95 3.69 2.17 -15.92
N VAL A 96 4.36 2.59 -14.84
CA VAL A 96 5.81 2.84 -14.83
C VAL A 96 6.62 1.54 -14.97
N LEU A 97 6.14 0.43 -14.40
CA LEU A 97 6.76 -0.89 -14.54
C LEU A 97 6.76 -1.41 -15.99
N GLY A 98 5.76 -1.07 -16.78
CA GLY A 98 5.69 -1.45 -18.19
C GLY A 98 6.63 -0.67 -19.10
N ILE A 99 7.12 0.49 -18.63
CA ILE A 99 7.87 1.45 -19.47
C ILE A 99 9.36 1.47 -19.11
N ILE A 100 9.72 1.65 -17.84
CA ILE A 100 11.10 1.98 -17.45
C ILE A 100 11.59 1.39 -16.13
N ALA A 101 10.70 0.99 -15.21
CA ALA A 101 11.15 0.62 -13.87
C ALA A 101 11.38 -0.88 -13.74
N ILE A 102 12.61 -1.26 -13.39
CA ILE A 102 12.90 -2.58 -12.79
C ILE A 102 12.80 -2.39 -11.27
N PRO A 103 11.74 -2.89 -10.61
CA PRO A 103 11.54 -2.68 -9.18
C PRO A 103 12.61 -3.41 -8.38
N GLY A 104 12.94 -2.88 -7.20
CA GLY A 104 14.11 -3.31 -6.42
C GLY A 104 14.15 -4.81 -6.09
N MET A 105 13.01 -5.48 -5.88
CA MET A 105 12.99 -6.94 -5.69
C MET A 105 13.31 -7.72 -6.97
N MET A 106 12.90 -7.19 -8.12
CA MET A 106 13.14 -7.81 -9.41
C MET A 106 14.62 -7.64 -9.79
N THR A 107 15.19 -6.46 -9.58
CA THR A 107 16.64 -6.24 -9.74
C THR A 107 17.44 -7.11 -8.76
N GLY A 108 17.01 -7.23 -7.50
CA GLY A 108 17.65 -8.09 -6.51
C GLY A 108 17.64 -9.57 -6.89
N ALA A 109 16.53 -10.07 -7.43
CA ALA A 109 16.44 -11.43 -7.94
C ALA A 109 17.36 -11.63 -9.16
N ILE A 110 17.42 -10.66 -10.07
CA ILE A 110 18.29 -10.73 -11.26
C ILE A 110 19.77 -10.75 -10.86
N LEU A 111 20.19 -9.87 -9.93
CA LEU A 111 21.56 -9.84 -9.40
C LEU A 111 21.91 -11.11 -8.62
N GLY A 112 20.92 -11.77 -8.01
CA GLY A 112 21.07 -13.07 -7.35
C GLY A 112 21.15 -14.27 -8.29
N GLY A 113 21.20 -14.05 -9.62
CA GLY A 113 21.35 -15.10 -10.63
C GLY A 113 20.06 -15.71 -11.15
N SER A 114 18.89 -15.14 -10.82
CA SER A 114 17.61 -15.60 -11.41
C SER A 114 17.42 -15.09 -12.84
N SER A 115 16.67 -15.84 -13.65
CA SER A 115 16.37 -15.46 -15.02
C SER A 115 15.47 -14.22 -15.08
N VAL A 116 15.84 -13.25 -15.93
CA VAL A 116 15.13 -11.96 -16.08
C VAL A 116 13.67 -12.18 -16.46
N GLN A 117 13.41 -13.16 -17.34
CA GLN A 117 12.07 -13.52 -17.81
C GLN A 117 11.17 -13.99 -16.65
N GLN A 118 11.73 -14.77 -15.72
CA GLN A 118 10.97 -15.30 -14.59
C GLN A 118 10.71 -14.22 -13.53
N ALA A 119 11.71 -13.37 -13.25
CA ALA A 119 11.57 -12.24 -12.34
C ALA A 119 10.52 -11.23 -12.85
N ALA A 120 10.50 -10.93 -14.16
CA ALA A 120 9.53 -10.04 -14.77
C ALA A 120 8.08 -10.57 -14.67
N ARG A 121 7.87 -11.87 -14.96
CA ARG A 121 6.54 -12.49 -14.90
C ARG A 121 5.95 -12.41 -13.49
N LEU A 122 6.74 -12.77 -12.48
CA LEU A 122 6.30 -12.73 -11.09
C LEU A 122 5.95 -11.30 -10.64
N GLN A 123 6.74 -10.32 -11.06
CA GLN A 123 6.50 -8.93 -10.71
C GLN A 123 5.18 -8.39 -11.29
N MET A 124 4.87 -8.71 -12.55
CA MET A 124 3.58 -8.35 -13.17
C MET A 124 2.40 -8.97 -12.41
N ILE A 125 2.53 -10.25 -12.03
CA ILE A 125 1.53 -10.95 -11.22
C ILE A 125 1.31 -10.25 -9.87
N ILE A 126 2.39 -9.93 -9.14
CA ILE A 126 2.32 -9.28 -7.82
C ILE A 126 1.59 -7.94 -7.91
N MET A 127 1.90 -7.13 -8.91
CA MET A 127 1.30 -5.81 -9.07
C MET A 127 -0.19 -5.88 -9.43
N PHE A 128 -0.57 -6.89 -10.22
CA PHE A 128 -1.98 -7.16 -10.47
C PHE A 128 -2.71 -7.58 -9.19
N MET A 129 -2.11 -8.46 -8.39
CA MET A 129 -2.70 -8.89 -7.11
C MET A 129 -2.83 -7.73 -6.12
N ILE A 130 -1.82 -6.86 -6.00
CA ILE A 130 -1.86 -5.67 -5.14
C ILE A 130 -3.00 -4.75 -5.55
N THR A 131 -3.14 -4.48 -6.85
CA THR A 131 -4.17 -3.58 -7.38
C THR A 131 -5.56 -4.17 -7.18
N ALA A 132 -5.75 -5.47 -7.45
CA ALA A 132 -7.00 -6.18 -7.19
C ALA A 132 -7.37 -6.17 -5.70
N SER A 133 -6.39 -6.45 -4.81
CA SER A 133 -6.57 -6.41 -3.36
C SER A 133 -6.96 -5.04 -2.86
N THR A 134 -6.25 -4.01 -3.30
CA THR A 134 -6.52 -2.63 -2.91
C THR A 134 -7.90 -2.19 -3.41
N THR A 135 -8.27 -2.54 -4.64
CA THR A 135 -9.60 -2.21 -5.20
C THR A 135 -10.72 -2.83 -4.40
N LEU A 136 -10.69 -4.15 -4.17
CA LEU A 136 -11.73 -4.82 -3.41
C LEU A 136 -11.78 -4.31 -1.97
N ALA A 137 -10.62 -4.13 -1.33
CA ALA A 137 -10.55 -3.58 0.02
C ALA A 137 -11.14 -2.18 0.12
N SER A 138 -10.79 -1.27 -0.79
CA SER A 138 -11.28 0.10 -0.80
C SER A 138 -12.77 0.18 -1.06
N VAL A 139 -13.33 -0.68 -1.92
CA VAL A 139 -14.78 -0.77 -2.13
C VAL A 139 -15.49 -1.22 -0.85
N PHE A 140 -15.04 -2.32 -0.24
CA PHE A 140 -15.60 -2.82 1.02
C PHE A 140 -15.50 -1.79 2.14
N THR A 141 -14.36 -1.13 2.27
CA THR A 141 -14.15 -0.11 3.30
C THR A 141 -14.99 1.13 3.05
N THR A 142 -15.16 1.56 1.78
CA THR A 142 -16.03 2.69 1.44
C THR A 142 -17.48 2.39 1.81
N PHE A 143 -17.96 1.19 1.49
CA PHE A 143 -19.31 0.75 1.87
C PHE A 143 -19.47 0.68 3.40
N ALA A 144 -18.51 0.09 4.11
CA ALA A 144 -18.50 0.03 5.56
C ALA A 144 -18.42 1.42 6.21
N ALA A 145 -17.62 2.34 5.64
CA ALA A 145 -17.51 3.71 6.12
C ALA A 145 -18.86 4.43 6.00
N PHE A 146 -19.57 4.30 4.88
CA PHE A 146 -20.91 4.88 4.77
C PHE A 146 -21.93 4.23 5.71
N ALA A 147 -21.90 2.91 5.89
CA ALA A 147 -22.76 2.23 6.84
C ALA A 147 -22.50 2.68 8.30
N VAL A 148 -21.26 3.00 8.65
CA VAL A 148 -20.88 3.44 10.01
C VAL A 148 -21.10 4.94 10.22
N THR A 149 -20.84 5.77 9.21
CA THR A 149 -20.91 7.24 9.33
C THR A 149 -22.32 7.79 9.07
N VAL A 150 -23.13 7.09 8.27
CA VAL A 150 -24.50 7.50 7.94
C VAL A 150 -25.48 6.55 8.64
N ASP A 151 -25.87 6.87 9.88
CA ASP A 151 -26.81 6.06 10.70
C ASP A 151 -28.25 6.16 10.17
N HIS A 152 -29.12 5.16 10.36
CA HIS A 152 -30.46 4.92 9.75
C HIS A 152 -31.48 6.08 9.88
N HIS A 153 -31.13 7.14 10.62
CA HIS A 153 -31.99 8.30 10.94
C HIS A 153 -31.58 9.64 10.29
N HIS A 154 -30.99 9.66 9.09
CA HIS A 154 -30.71 10.90 8.34
C HIS A 154 -29.98 11.98 9.18
N ARG A 155 -29.02 11.59 10.01
CA ARG A 155 -28.17 12.51 10.77
C ARG A 155 -26.72 12.08 10.66
N ILE A 156 -25.86 12.99 10.21
CA ILE A 156 -24.41 12.83 10.27
C ILE A 156 -24.02 12.97 11.74
N ARG A 157 -23.64 11.86 12.38
CA ARG A 157 -23.24 11.86 13.79
C ARG A 157 -21.83 12.44 13.91
N SER A 158 -21.74 13.76 14.04
CA SER A 158 -20.50 14.52 14.25
C SER A 158 -19.78 14.14 15.57
N ASP A 159 -20.47 13.52 16.52
CA ASP A 159 -19.91 13.05 17.81
C ASP A 159 -18.72 12.09 17.67
N ARG A 160 -18.52 11.42 16.53
CA ARG A 160 -17.37 10.52 16.30
C ARG A 160 -16.21 11.15 15.53
N ILE A 161 -16.35 12.40 15.09
CA ILE A 161 -15.31 13.09 14.33
C ILE A 161 -14.51 14.04 15.23
N GLU A 162 -15.08 14.40 16.40
CA GLU A 162 -14.49 15.39 17.32
C GLU A 162 -13.82 14.78 18.57
N GLN A 163 -14.00 13.49 18.88
CA GLN A 163 -13.36 12.85 20.04
C GLN A 163 -12.37 11.74 19.64
N PRO A 164 -11.05 12.02 19.62
CA PRO A 164 -10.02 10.99 19.63
C PRO A 164 -9.80 10.45 21.07
N ASP A 165 -10.86 10.27 21.86
CA ASP A 165 -10.73 9.82 23.25
C ASP A 165 -11.06 8.32 23.41
N ARG A 166 -9.96 7.57 23.53
CA ARG A 166 -9.79 6.26 24.20
C ARG A 166 -10.86 5.17 24.05
N GLY A 167 -10.48 4.11 23.32
CA GLY A 167 -11.16 2.80 23.37
C GLY A 167 -10.31 1.62 22.87
N TRP A 168 -9.64 0.95 23.81
CA TRP A 168 -9.03 -0.40 23.81
C TRP A 168 -7.86 -0.78 22.87
N LEU A 169 -7.57 -0.05 21.79
CA LEU A 169 -6.36 -0.28 20.98
C LEU A 169 -5.48 0.97 20.89
N SER A 170 -5.08 1.51 22.04
CA SER A 170 -3.90 2.39 22.09
C SER A 170 -2.64 1.55 21.85
N VAL A 171 -2.44 1.12 20.60
CA VAL A 171 -1.11 0.73 20.13
C VAL A 171 -0.29 2.00 20.22
N THR A 172 0.42 2.09 21.34
CA THR A 172 1.27 3.21 21.68
C THR A 172 2.19 3.49 20.49
N GLN A 173 2.20 4.73 20.02
CA GLN A 173 3.22 5.22 19.08
C GLN A 173 4.66 4.97 19.57
N SER A 174 4.84 4.57 20.84
CA SER A 174 6.11 4.07 21.37
C SER A 174 6.68 2.89 20.54
N SER A 175 5.88 1.99 19.97
CA SER A 175 6.42 0.86 19.18
C SER A 175 7.05 1.29 17.84
N TRP A 176 6.59 2.39 17.23
CA TRP A 176 7.15 2.92 15.98
C TRP A 176 8.54 3.53 16.17
N LYS A 177 8.83 4.09 17.36
CA LYS A 177 10.18 4.61 17.69
C LYS A 177 11.23 3.50 17.78
N TRP A 178 10.85 2.28 18.16
CA TRP A 178 11.76 1.13 18.25
C TRP A 178 12.17 0.56 16.89
N SER A 179 11.33 0.68 15.85
CA SER A 179 11.64 0.21 14.49
C SER A 179 12.79 1.01 13.86
N HIS A 180 12.73 2.34 13.91
CA HIS A 180 13.76 3.20 13.31
C HIS A 180 15.14 3.02 13.97
N GLN A 181 15.20 2.83 15.29
CA GLN A 181 16.47 2.62 15.98
C GLN A 181 17.03 1.22 15.75
N SER A 182 16.18 0.20 15.65
CA SER A 182 16.61 -1.18 15.41
C SER A 182 17.12 -1.36 13.99
N VAL A 183 16.41 -0.87 12.96
CA VAL A 183 16.84 -0.95 11.56
C VAL A 183 18.15 -0.19 11.34
N ARG A 184 18.33 0.97 11.98
CA ARG A 184 19.58 1.73 11.92
C ARG A 184 20.73 1.00 12.62
N ARG A 185 20.45 0.24 13.68
CA ARG A 185 21.43 -0.62 14.37
C ARG A 185 21.84 -1.82 13.51
N TYR A 186 20.88 -2.45 12.80
CA TYR A 186 21.16 -3.52 11.84
C TYR A 186 21.94 -3.04 10.60
N LEU A 187 21.63 -1.86 10.07
CA LEU A 187 22.38 -1.28 8.94
C LEU A 187 23.83 -0.90 9.32
N LEU A 188 24.07 -0.58 10.60
CA LEU A 188 25.41 -0.30 11.13
C LEU A 188 26.19 -1.58 11.46
N THR A 189 25.54 -2.65 11.94
CA THR A 189 26.20 -3.95 12.12
C THR A 189 26.51 -4.67 10.81
N TRP A 190 25.76 -4.40 9.74
CA TRP A 190 25.97 -4.96 8.40
C TRP A 190 26.95 -4.17 7.51
N GLY A 191 27.73 -3.23 8.05
CA GLY A 191 28.89 -2.66 7.36
C GLY A 191 28.60 -1.91 6.05
N TRP A 192 27.35 -1.57 5.75
CA TRP A 192 26.97 -0.99 4.45
C TRP A 192 27.51 0.43 4.22
N LYS A 193 27.91 1.12 5.30
CA LYS A 193 28.48 2.47 5.23
C LYS A 193 29.94 2.52 4.75
N ASP A 194 30.68 1.41 4.85
CA ASP A 194 32.11 1.40 4.54
C ASP A 194 32.38 0.99 3.08
N GLY A 195 31.48 0.22 2.46
CA GLY A 195 31.59 -0.19 1.05
C GLY A 195 31.48 0.97 0.05
N ALA A 196 30.61 1.96 0.32
CA ALA A 196 30.42 3.10 -0.59
C ALA A 196 31.60 4.09 -0.58
N ARG A 197 32.36 4.13 0.53
CA ARG A 197 33.50 5.05 0.68
C ARG A 197 34.81 4.46 0.13
N ASN A 198 34.94 3.13 0.10
CA ASN A 198 36.08 2.47 -0.52
C ASN A 198 35.99 2.44 -2.05
N ASN A 199 34.78 2.25 -2.61
CA ASN A 199 34.58 2.20 -4.07
C ASN A 199 34.96 3.52 -4.77
N GLY A 200 34.76 4.67 -4.10
CA GLY A 200 35.16 5.99 -4.63
C GLY A 200 36.65 6.31 -4.50
N ARG A 201 37.41 5.57 -3.67
CA ARG A 201 38.87 5.69 -3.56
C ARG A 201 39.58 4.81 -4.58
N GLU A 202 39.09 3.58 -4.82
CA GLU A 202 39.66 2.70 -5.85
C GLU A 202 39.46 3.24 -7.27
N ALA A 203 38.30 3.84 -7.57
CA ALA A 203 38.05 4.48 -8.85
C ALA A 203 39.04 5.63 -9.13
N ARG A 204 39.40 6.40 -8.10
CA ARG A 204 40.31 7.54 -8.23
C ARG A 204 41.78 7.14 -8.35
N ILE A 205 42.17 5.98 -7.81
CA ILE A 205 43.53 5.41 -7.94
C ILE A 205 43.72 4.79 -9.33
N ASN A 206 42.68 4.16 -9.89
CA ASN A 206 42.74 3.63 -11.27
C ASN A 206 42.79 4.74 -12.34
N GLU A 207 42.22 5.91 -12.06
CA GLU A 207 42.34 7.08 -12.97
C GLU A 207 43.73 7.71 -12.95
N THR A 208 44.38 7.87 -11.79
CA THR A 208 45.75 8.41 -11.72
C THR A 208 46.79 7.48 -12.31
N THR A 209 46.58 6.16 -12.26
CA THR A 209 47.51 5.17 -12.85
C THR A 209 47.38 5.10 -14.38
N ARG A 210 46.24 5.49 -14.97
CA ARG A 210 46.05 5.59 -16.42
C ARG A 210 46.62 6.86 -17.06
N LEU A 211 46.90 7.90 -16.28
CA LEU A 211 47.45 9.17 -16.76
C LEU A 211 48.99 9.24 -16.68
N LEU A 212 49.64 8.23 -16.10
CA LEU A 212 51.09 8.15 -15.91
C LEU A 212 51.74 6.94 -16.60
N GLY A 213 51.03 6.29 -17.53
CA GLY A 213 51.52 5.18 -18.35
C GLY A 213 51.48 5.50 -19.84
#